data_AF-A0A2D7I303-F1
#
_entry.id   AF-A0A2D7I303-F1
#
_cell.length_a   1.000
_cell.length_b   1.000
_cell.length_c   1.000
_cell.angle_alpha   90.00
_cell.angle_beta   90.00
_cell.angle_gamma   90.00
#
_symmetry.space_group_name_H-M   'P 1'
#
loop_
_entity.id
_entity.type
_entity.pdbx_description
1 polymer ?
#
loop_
_entity_poly.entity_id
_entity_poly.type
_entity_poly.pdbx_seq_one_letter_code
_entity_poly.pdbx_strand_id
1 'polypeptide(L)'
;MRSMDCSATRRSHYEKAGFISHERRALKRGAVLLILMGLFLSWGAWAEEGVATKQGDDPSVLLQDQLANLPTGPEAVAAVMSGLTKRLTLSDEQQVKIEPMVKEMVSSMEVLRDRFKAGELKPMALGMQLQMTEKKASMKIDPVLDEQQRLDYAAMRQEQRRKMMQEMQKRAASGL
;
A
#
# COMPACT_ATOMS: atom_id res chain seq x y z
N MET A 1 -22.14 -30.77 -49.79
CA MET A 1 -22.82 -32.05 -49.48
C MET A 1 -21.81 -33.04 -48.95
N ARG A 2 -22.23 -33.81 -47.93
CA ARG A 2 -21.57 -34.94 -47.23
C ARG A 2 -20.59 -34.63 -46.11
N SER A 3 -21.19 -34.60 -44.92
CA SER A 3 -20.67 -35.03 -43.62
C SER A 3 -19.92 -36.35 -43.67
N MET A 4 -18.96 -36.53 -42.76
CA MET A 4 -18.71 -37.84 -42.13
C MET A 4 -17.99 -37.65 -40.79
N ASP A 5 -18.68 -38.06 -39.73
CA ASP A 5 -18.23 -38.20 -38.36
C ASP A 5 -17.12 -39.25 -38.20
N CYS A 6 -16.27 -39.12 -37.18
CA CYS A 6 -15.89 -40.30 -36.40
C CYS A 6 -15.45 -39.91 -34.98
N SER A 7 -16.17 -40.49 -34.02
CA SER A 7 -16.07 -40.33 -32.59
C SER A 7 -15.30 -41.49 -31.94
N ALA A 8 -14.78 -41.19 -30.74
CA ALA A 8 -14.54 -42.08 -29.61
C ALA A 8 -13.43 -43.16 -29.69
N THR A 9 -12.48 -43.10 -28.76
CA THR A 9 -12.22 -44.25 -27.88
C THR A 9 -11.76 -43.79 -26.49
N ARG A 10 -12.42 -44.33 -25.47
CA ARG A 10 -12.29 -44.12 -24.03
C ARG A 10 -11.81 -45.45 -23.42
N ARG A 11 -10.81 -45.46 -22.54
CA ARG A 11 -10.53 -46.46 -21.46
C ARG A 11 -9.18 -46.09 -20.79
N SER A 12 -9.09 -45.69 -19.51
CA SER A 12 -9.43 -46.35 -18.25
C SER A 12 -8.53 -47.54 -17.89
N HIS A 13 -7.52 -47.32 -17.04
CA HIS A 13 -6.93 -48.22 -16.03
C HIS A 13 -6.18 -47.28 -15.06
N TYR A 14 -6.48 -47.09 -13.75
CA TYR A 14 -6.66 -47.96 -12.59
C TYR A 14 -5.43 -48.78 -12.17
N GLU A 15 -4.55 -48.16 -11.37
CA GLU A 15 -3.76 -48.78 -10.28
C GLU A 15 -3.79 -47.80 -9.10
N LYS A 16 -4.59 -48.05 -8.04
CA LYS A 16 -4.27 -48.83 -6.83
C LYS A 16 -3.00 -48.29 -6.13
N ALA A 17 -3.14 -47.45 -5.10
CA ALA A 17 -3.56 -47.75 -3.73
C ALA A 17 -2.51 -48.49 -2.89
N GLY A 18 -1.91 -47.73 -1.98
CA GLY A 18 -1.31 -48.17 -0.72
C GLY A 18 -0.32 -47.12 -0.20
N PHE A 19 -0.06 -46.89 1.09
CA PHE A 19 -0.66 -47.31 2.34
C PHE A 19 0.23 -46.71 3.45
N ILE A 20 -0.06 -45.54 4.01
CA ILE A 20 0.48 -45.06 5.32
C ILE A 20 -0.57 -44.09 5.88
N SER A 21 -1.63 -44.55 6.53
CA SER A 21 -1.75 -45.00 7.93
C SER A 21 -1.21 -44.00 8.96
N HIS A 22 -2.18 -43.39 9.67
CA HIS A 22 -2.14 -43.02 11.08
C HIS A 22 -1.05 -42.07 11.58
N GLU A 23 -1.38 -40.77 11.64
CA GLU A 23 -1.00 -39.78 12.67
C GLU A 23 -1.47 -38.41 12.16
N ARG A 24 -2.56 -37.78 12.63
CA ARG A 24 -2.65 -37.03 13.89
C ARG A 24 -4.12 -36.63 14.08
N ARG A 25 -4.92 -37.49 14.71
CA ARG A 25 -6.22 -37.10 15.30
C ARG A 25 -5.96 -36.67 16.74
N ALA A 26 -5.52 -35.44 16.98
CA ALA A 26 -5.27 -34.99 18.37
C ALA A 26 -5.33 -33.48 18.63
N LEU A 27 -6.04 -32.66 17.83
CA LEU A 27 -6.15 -31.21 18.09
C LEU A 27 -7.54 -30.63 17.78
N LYS A 28 -8.61 -31.38 18.08
CA LYS A 28 -10.02 -30.92 17.93
C LYS A 28 -10.83 -30.97 19.24
N ARG A 29 -10.23 -30.66 20.39
CA ARG A 29 -10.94 -30.61 21.69
C ARG A 29 -10.56 -29.43 22.61
N GLY A 30 -10.12 -28.30 22.05
CA GLY A 30 -9.72 -27.12 22.84
C GLY A 30 -10.48 -25.83 22.52
N ALA A 31 -11.63 -25.89 21.84
CA ALA A 31 -12.29 -24.72 21.24
C ALA A 31 -13.73 -24.48 21.74
N VAL A 32 -14.02 -24.64 23.04
CA VAL A 32 -15.40 -24.48 23.58
C VAL A 32 -15.49 -23.64 24.87
N LEU A 33 -14.43 -22.99 25.37
CA LEU A 33 -14.48 -22.34 26.71
C LEU A 33 -13.91 -20.90 26.77
N LEU A 34 -14.25 -20.04 25.82
CA LEU A 34 -14.02 -18.58 25.92
C LEU A 34 -15.16 -17.75 25.29
N ILE A 35 -16.40 -18.17 25.51
CA ILE A 35 -17.60 -17.36 25.27
C ILE A 35 -18.23 -17.17 26.66
N LEU A 36 -17.74 -16.23 27.49
CA LEU A 36 -18.42 -15.77 28.73
C LEU A 36 -17.69 -14.68 29.56
N MET A 37 -16.81 -13.85 28.98
CA MET A 37 -16.32 -12.64 29.68
C MET A 37 -16.10 -11.48 28.70
N GLY A 38 -17.03 -10.52 28.71
CA GLY A 38 -16.92 -9.29 27.92
C GLY A 38 -18.19 -8.43 27.86
N LEU A 39 -19.29 -8.90 28.46
CA LEU A 39 -20.49 -8.11 28.76
C LEU A 39 -20.22 -7.24 30.00
N PHE A 40 -19.38 -6.20 29.90
CA PHE A 40 -19.19 -5.27 31.03
C PHE A 40 -18.63 -3.87 30.69
N LEU A 41 -18.99 -3.25 29.56
CA LEU A 41 -18.75 -1.80 29.36
C LEU A 41 -19.90 -1.08 28.63
N SER A 42 -21.15 -1.41 28.98
CA SER A 42 -22.28 -0.47 28.85
C SER A 42 -22.32 0.41 30.09
N TRP A 43 -21.49 1.46 30.14
CA TRP A 43 -21.66 2.57 31.08
C TRP A 43 -20.99 3.81 30.50
N GLY A 44 -21.78 4.81 30.11
CA GLY A 44 -21.26 6.06 29.53
C GLY A 44 -22.10 6.63 28.40
N ALA A 45 -23.42 6.45 28.43
CA ALA A 45 -24.32 7.44 27.85
C ALA A 45 -24.59 8.50 28.93
N TRP A 46 -24.71 9.76 28.51
CA TRP A 46 -25.19 10.95 29.25
C TRP A 46 -24.17 11.78 30.06
N ALA A 47 -23.62 12.82 29.41
CA ALA A 47 -23.43 14.19 29.91
C ALA A 47 -22.77 15.00 28.77
N GLU A 48 -23.55 15.83 28.07
CA GLU A 48 -23.48 17.30 28.13
C GLU A 48 -22.13 17.89 27.67
N GLU A 49 -22.14 18.59 26.54
CA GLU A 49 -21.94 20.04 26.47
C GLU A 49 -21.81 20.46 25.00
N GLY A 50 -22.39 21.60 24.66
CA GLY A 50 -22.31 22.19 23.34
C GLY A 50 -20.85 22.35 22.91
N VAL A 51 -20.41 21.50 21.99
CA VAL A 51 -19.18 21.75 21.25
C VAL A 51 -19.48 22.88 20.30
N ALA A 52 -19.18 24.09 20.76
CA ALA A 52 -18.80 25.19 19.89
C ALA A 52 -17.84 24.60 18.84
N THR A 53 -18.28 24.57 17.59
CA THR A 53 -17.45 24.24 16.43
C THR A 53 -16.33 25.26 16.38
N LYS A 54 -15.25 25.01 17.12
CA LYS A 54 -13.99 25.70 16.97
C LYS A 54 -13.53 25.40 15.55
N GLN A 55 -13.69 26.40 14.69
CA GLN A 55 -12.88 26.73 13.52
C GLN A 55 -11.97 25.55 13.13
N GLY A 56 -12.56 24.59 12.42
CA GLY A 56 -11.82 23.47 11.88
C GLY A 56 -10.85 24.04 10.86
N ASP A 57 -9.56 23.95 11.15
CA ASP A 57 -8.53 24.12 10.16
C ASP A 57 -8.82 23.12 9.05
N ASP A 58 -9.25 23.64 7.89
CA ASP A 58 -9.67 22.83 6.77
C ASP A 58 -8.48 21.92 6.40
N PRO A 59 -8.63 20.58 6.40
CA PRO A 59 -7.55 19.65 6.08
C PRO A 59 -6.93 19.92 4.71
N SER A 60 -7.65 20.65 3.84
CA SER A 60 -7.18 21.17 2.57
C SER A 60 -6.02 22.16 2.70
N VAL A 61 -6.02 23.04 3.71
CA VAL A 61 -5.01 24.09 3.92
C VAL A 61 -3.68 23.49 4.38
N LEU A 62 -3.71 22.49 5.28
CA LEU A 62 -2.51 21.79 5.74
C LEU A 62 -1.87 20.89 4.68
N LEU A 63 -2.70 20.23 3.86
CA LEU A 63 -2.20 19.50 2.69
C LEU A 63 -1.55 20.46 1.69
N GLN A 64 -2.16 21.62 1.46
CA GLN A 64 -1.64 22.62 0.55
C GLN A 64 -0.25 23.11 0.97
N ASP A 65 -0.01 23.32 2.27
CA ASP A 65 1.30 23.74 2.79
C ASP A 65 2.37 22.63 2.71
N GLN A 66 1.99 21.36 2.97
CA GLN A 66 2.90 20.23 2.76
C GLN A 66 3.27 20.03 1.29
N LEU A 67 2.31 20.24 0.38
CA LEU A 67 2.53 20.13 -1.07
C LEU A 67 3.28 21.32 -1.66
N ALA A 68 3.23 22.50 -1.02
CA ALA A 68 3.97 23.68 -1.43
C ALA A 68 5.47 23.54 -1.18
N ASN A 69 5.86 22.80 -0.13
CA ASN A 69 7.25 22.62 0.29
C ASN A 69 7.93 21.37 -0.30
N LEU A 70 7.24 20.58 -1.12
CA LEU A 70 7.87 19.46 -1.80
C LEU A 70 8.77 19.98 -2.93
N PRO A 71 10.05 19.54 -2.99
CA PRO A 71 10.92 19.87 -4.11
C PRO A 71 10.28 19.38 -5.40
N THR A 72 10.49 20.13 -6.49
CA THR A 72 10.01 19.76 -7.83
C THR A 72 11.10 19.85 -8.87
N GLY A 73 10.84 19.20 -9.99
CA GLY A 73 11.68 19.14 -11.16
C GLY A 73 12.95 18.32 -10.89
N PRO A 74 14.10 18.76 -11.43
CA PRO A 74 15.34 17.99 -11.36
C PRO A 74 15.83 17.78 -9.92
N GLU A 75 15.58 18.72 -9.00
CA GLU A 75 15.98 18.61 -7.59
C GLU A 75 15.23 17.49 -6.87
N ALA A 76 13.93 17.33 -7.16
CA ALA A 76 13.13 16.24 -6.61
C ALA A 76 13.60 14.88 -7.11
N VAL A 77 13.92 14.79 -8.41
CA VAL A 77 14.50 13.57 -8.99
C VAL A 77 15.83 13.24 -8.31
N ALA A 78 16.72 14.22 -8.16
CA ALA A 78 18.00 14.02 -7.49
C ALA A 78 17.84 13.60 -6.03
N ALA A 79 16.90 14.19 -5.28
CA ALA A 79 16.63 13.85 -3.89
C ALA A 79 16.11 12.40 -3.75
N VAL A 80 15.18 11.99 -4.61
CA VAL A 80 14.65 10.62 -4.63
C VAL A 80 15.75 9.62 -5.03
N MET A 81 16.50 9.91 -6.10
CA MET A 81 17.60 9.04 -6.55
C MET A 81 18.69 8.90 -5.50
N SER A 82 19.06 10.00 -4.82
CA SER A 82 20.03 9.97 -3.72
C SER A 82 19.53 9.11 -2.56
N GLY A 83 18.26 9.24 -2.18
CA GLY A 83 17.63 8.41 -1.15
C GLY A 83 17.62 6.92 -1.49
N LEU A 84 17.25 6.58 -2.73
CA LEU A 84 17.24 5.19 -3.21
C LEU A 84 18.66 4.61 -3.28
N THR A 85 19.62 5.37 -3.82
CA THR A 85 21.02 4.94 -3.95
C THR A 85 21.64 4.70 -2.59
N LYS A 86 21.41 5.59 -1.61
CA LYS A 86 21.96 5.45 -0.25
C LYS A 86 21.36 4.27 0.51
N ARG A 87 20.07 3.96 0.31
CA ARG A 87 19.38 2.88 1.06
C ARG A 87 19.52 1.51 0.41
N LEU A 88 19.55 1.44 -0.92
CA LEU A 88 19.58 0.18 -1.67
C LEU A 88 20.96 -0.14 -2.25
N THR A 89 21.93 0.77 -2.11
CA THR A 89 23.29 0.62 -2.66
C THR A 89 23.24 0.31 -4.17
N LEU A 90 22.52 1.15 -4.92
CA LEU A 90 22.27 0.93 -6.35
C LEU A 90 23.56 1.05 -7.16
N SER A 91 23.80 0.10 -8.07
CA SER A 91 24.89 0.22 -9.05
C SER A 91 24.61 1.33 -10.07
N ASP A 92 25.65 1.81 -10.75
CA ASP A 92 25.51 2.84 -11.78
C ASP A 92 24.54 2.42 -12.90
N GLU A 93 24.60 1.14 -13.31
CA GLU A 93 23.66 0.59 -14.30
C GLU A 93 22.20 0.61 -13.80
N GLN A 94 21.99 0.29 -12.52
CA GLN A 94 20.65 0.35 -11.92
C GLN A 94 20.17 1.79 -11.79
N GLN A 95 21.05 2.72 -11.42
CA GLN A 95 20.72 4.15 -11.34
C GLN A 95 20.25 4.67 -12.70
N VAL A 96 20.97 4.39 -13.78
CA VAL A 96 20.59 4.77 -15.16
C VAL A 96 19.24 4.19 -15.56
N LYS A 97 18.93 2.94 -15.17
CA LYS A 97 17.63 2.30 -15.46
C LYS A 97 16.48 2.88 -14.62
N ILE A 98 16.74 3.22 -13.36
CA ILE A 98 15.72 3.69 -12.40
C ILE A 98 15.41 5.18 -12.58
N GLU A 99 16.39 6.01 -12.92
CA GLU A 99 16.24 7.45 -13.09
C GLU A 99 15.04 7.87 -13.98
N PRO A 100 14.80 7.30 -15.19
CA PRO A 100 13.64 7.66 -15.99
C PRO A 100 12.30 7.30 -15.30
N MET A 101 12.26 6.25 -14.49
CA MET A 101 11.06 5.87 -13.73
C MET A 101 10.77 6.87 -12.63
N VAL A 102 11.81 7.36 -11.95
CA VAL A 102 11.71 8.42 -10.95
C VAL A 102 11.32 9.74 -11.59
N LYS A 103 11.87 10.09 -12.75
CA LYS A 103 11.46 11.28 -13.52
C LYS A 103 9.97 11.26 -13.87
N GLU A 104 9.45 10.13 -14.38
CA GLU A 104 8.01 9.98 -14.67
C GLU A 104 7.15 10.12 -13.40
N MET A 105 7.60 9.53 -12.29
CA MET A 105 6.91 9.62 -11.00
C MET A 105 6.83 11.06 -10.50
N VAL A 106 7.95 11.78 -10.47
CA VAL A 106 8.03 13.18 -10.02
C VAL A 106 7.18 14.08 -10.90
N SER A 107 7.28 13.95 -12.23
CA SER A 107 6.46 14.71 -13.17
C SER A 107 4.96 14.45 -12.98
N SER A 108 4.57 13.20 -12.70
CA SER A 108 3.17 12.88 -12.41
C SER A 108 2.71 13.52 -11.09
N MET A 109 3.54 13.50 -10.05
CA MET A 109 3.24 14.15 -8.76
C MET A 109 3.10 15.67 -8.89
N GLU A 110 3.90 16.31 -9.74
CA GLU A 110 3.78 17.74 -10.06
C GLU A 110 2.44 18.08 -10.70
N VAL A 111 2.02 17.31 -11.71
CA VAL A 111 0.72 17.49 -12.34
C VAL A 111 -0.41 17.35 -11.32
N LEU A 112 -0.32 16.37 -10.42
CA LEU A 112 -1.29 16.17 -9.36
C LEU A 112 -1.34 17.34 -8.38
N ARG A 113 -0.17 17.87 -7.99
CA ARG A 113 -0.06 19.06 -7.14
C ARG A 113 -0.69 20.27 -7.83
N ASP A 114 -0.40 20.49 -9.10
CA ASP A 114 -0.86 21.67 -9.84
C ASP A 114 -2.39 21.61 -10.03
N ARG A 115 -2.94 20.43 -10.32
CA ARG A 115 -4.40 20.20 -10.36
C ARG A 115 -5.07 20.42 -9.00
N PHE A 116 -4.41 20.03 -7.91
CA PHE A 116 -4.90 20.31 -6.56
C PHE A 116 -4.90 21.81 -6.26
N LYS A 117 -3.82 22.53 -6.60
CA LYS A 117 -3.72 24.00 -6.46
C LYS A 117 -4.77 24.74 -7.28
N ALA A 118 -5.11 24.23 -8.47
CA ALA A 118 -6.18 24.76 -9.31
C ALA A 118 -7.60 24.45 -8.79
N GLY A 119 -7.74 23.69 -7.71
CA GLY A 119 -9.04 23.28 -7.16
C GLY A 119 -9.76 22.19 -7.97
N GLU A 120 -9.09 21.60 -8.96
CA GLU A 120 -9.66 20.53 -9.80
C GLU A 120 -9.68 19.17 -9.10
N LEU A 121 -8.91 19.02 -8.03
CA LEU A 121 -8.73 17.77 -7.31
C LEU A 121 -9.07 17.94 -5.84
N LYS A 122 -9.92 17.05 -5.32
CA LYS A 122 -10.25 17.02 -3.87
C LYS A 122 -9.10 16.40 -3.07
N PRO A 123 -8.90 16.77 -1.79
CA PRO A 123 -7.82 16.24 -0.94
C PRO A 123 -7.74 14.71 -0.91
N MET A 124 -8.89 14.03 -0.77
CA MET A 124 -8.94 12.57 -0.76
C MET A 124 -8.53 11.96 -2.11
N ALA A 125 -8.95 12.57 -3.22
CA ALA A 125 -8.59 12.11 -4.56
C ALA A 125 -7.09 12.31 -4.84
N LEU A 126 -6.50 13.40 -4.32
CA LEU A 126 -5.06 13.65 -4.39
C LEU A 126 -4.27 12.55 -3.68
N GLY A 127 -4.61 12.24 -2.42
CA GLY A 127 -3.93 11.18 -1.67
C GLY A 127 -3.96 9.83 -2.40
N MET A 128 -5.10 9.45 -2.95
CA MET A 128 -5.24 8.22 -3.74
C MET A 128 -4.38 8.25 -5.03
N GLN A 129 -4.38 9.36 -5.76
CA GLN A 129 -3.62 9.47 -7.01
C GLN A 129 -2.10 9.50 -6.78
N LEU A 130 -1.64 10.13 -5.69
CA LEU A 130 -0.24 10.07 -5.26
C LEU A 130 0.17 8.62 -4.95
N GLN A 131 -0.64 7.89 -4.16
CA GLN A 131 -0.37 6.50 -3.84
C GLN A 131 -0.31 5.59 -5.08
N MET A 132 -1.19 5.82 -6.06
CA MET A 132 -1.19 5.07 -7.31
C MET A 132 0.04 5.39 -8.17
N THR A 133 0.48 6.66 -8.16
CA THR A 133 1.70 7.11 -8.85
C THR A 133 2.94 6.42 -8.29
N GLU A 134 3.08 6.39 -6.96
CA GLU A 134 4.16 5.67 -6.28
C GLU A 134 4.11 4.16 -6.54
N LYS A 135 2.92 3.55 -6.50
CA LYS A 135 2.74 2.13 -6.80
C LYS A 135 3.18 1.80 -8.22
N LYS A 136 2.81 2.62 -9.20
CA LYS A 136 3.20 2.45 -10.61
C LYS A 136 4.71 2.54 -10.77
N ALA A 137 5.35 3.50 -10.13
CA ALA A 137 6.81 3.64 -10.14
C ALA A 137 7.49 2.41 -9.54
N SER A 138 7.04 1.95 -8.36
CA SER A 138 7.59 0.75 -7.73
C SER A 138 7.46 -0.50 -8.60
N MET A 139 6.33 -0.71 -9.30
CA MET A 139 6.19 -1.85 -10.20
C MET A 139 7.22 -1.86 -11.34
N LYS A 140 7.70 -0.68 -11.74
CA LYS A 140 8.77 -0.54 -12.75
C LYS A 140 10.16 -0.72 -12.15
N ILE A 141 10.36 -0.28 -10.91
CA ILE A 141 11.65 -0.34 -10.20
C ILE A 141 11.96 -1.76 -9.71
N ASP A 142 10.98 -2.47 -9.14
CA ASP A 142 11.13 -3.81 -8.56
C ASP A 142 11.91 -4.81 -9.46
N PRO A 143 11.66 -4.92 -10.78
CA PRO A 143 12.41 -5.86 -11.64
C PRO A 143 13.87 -5.45 -11.94
N VAL A 144 14.27 -4.21 -11.66
CA VAL A 144 15.66 -3.73 -11.84
C VAL A 144 16.53 -4.06 -10.62
N LEU A 145 15.89 -4.29 -9.48
CA LEU A 145 16.54 -4.61 -8.21
C LEU A 145 16.84 -6.11 -8.09
N ASP A 146 17.95 -6.42 -7.43
CA ASP A 146 18.23 -7.80 -7.02
C ASP A 146 17.32 -8.24 -5.86
N GLU A 147 17.41 -9.51 -5.47
CA GLU A 147 16.54 -10.06 -4.42
C GLU A 147 16.68 -9.34 -3.07
N GLN A 148 17.90 -9.04 -2.65
CA GLN A 148 18.15 -8.37 -1.38
C GLN A 148 17.65 -6.91 -1.42
N GLN A 149 17.96 -6.19 -2.49
CA GLN A 149 17.48 -4.82 -2.71
C GLN A 149 15.95 -4.75 -2.78
N ARG A 150 15.27 -5.75 -3.35
CA ARG A 150 13.80 -5.82 -3.34
C ARG A 150 13.25 -5.94 -1.92
N LEU A 151 13.87 -6.75 -1.07
CA LEU A 151 13.47 -6.88 0.34
C LEU A 151 13.66 -5.55 1.08
N ASP A 152 14.81 -4.91 0.89
CA ASP A 152 15.12 -3.61 1.51
C ASP A 152 14.18 -2.51 1.00
N TYR A 153 13.85 -2.52 -0.28
CA TYR A 153 12.89 -1.60 -0.89
C TYR A 153 11.47 -1.81 -0.36
N ALA A 154 11.05 -3.06 -0.18
CA ALA A 154 9.76 -3.39 0.43
C ALA A 154 9.69 -2.92 1.91
N ALA A 155 10.75 -3.17 2.68
CA ALA A 155 10.87 -2.72 4.07
C ALA A 155 10.82 -1.20 4.18
N MET A 156 11.52 -0.48 3.31
CA MET A 156 11.47 0.98 3.25
C MET A 156 10.05 1.50 3.03
N ARG A 157 9.31 0.92 2.07
CA ARG A 157 7.91 1.33 1.81
C ARG A 157 6.98 0.99 2.97
N GLN A 158 7.22 -0.13 3.67
CA GLN A 158 6.47 -0.47 4.87
C GLN A 158 6.73 0.52 6.01
N GLU A 159 7.99 0.94 6.19
CA GLU A 159 8.39 1.96 7.16
C GLU A 159 7.68 3.30 6.89
N GLN A 160 7.67 3.74 5.62
CA GLN A 160 6.98 4.97 5.20
C GLN A 160 5.47 4.89 5.47
N ARG A 161 4.82 3.78 5.10
CA ARG A 161 3.39 3.55 5.40
C ARG A 161 3.10 3.58 6.89
N ARG A 162 3.96 2.97 7.71
CA ARG A 162 3.81 2.98 9.17
C ARG A 162 3.93 4.39 9.72
N LYS A 163 4.91 5.17 9.27
CA LYS A 163 5.08 6.58 9.66
C LYS A 163 3.84 7.40 9.29
N MET A 164 3.34 7.24 8.07
CA MET A 164 2.11 7.91 7.63
C MET A 164 0.91 7.56 8.52
N MET A 165 0.70 6.27 8.83
CA MET A 165 -0.38 5.83 9.72
C MET A 165 -0.23 6.38 11.14
N GLN A 166 0.99 6.43 11.67
CA GLN A 166 1.26 7.00 13.00
C GLN A 166 0.96 8.50 13.03
N GLU A 167 1.35 9.25 12.01
CA GLU A 167 1.04 10.67 11.91
C GLU A 167 -0.47 10.90 11.76
N MET A 168 -1.18 10.08 10.98
CA MET A 168 -2.65 10.13 10.91
C MET A 168 -3.32 9.85 12.26
N GLN A 169 -2.85 8.83 12.99
CA GLN A 169 -3.39 8.49 14.32
C GLN A 169 -3.14 9.61 15.34
N LYS A 170 -1.93 10.19 15.35
CA LYS A 170 -1.62 11.34 16.22
C LYS A 170 -2.55 12.52 15.92
N ARG A 171 -2.81 12.81 14.65
CA ARG A 171 -3.70 13.90 14.23
C ARG A 171 -5.14 13.65 14.70
N ALA A 172 -5.67 12.46 14.41
CA ALA A 172 -7.00 12.05 14.86
C ALA A 172 -7.15 12.11 16.39
N ALA A 173 -6.10 11.75 17.15
CA ALA A 173 -6.11 11.85 18.60
C ALA A 173 -5.97 13.29 19.12
N SER A 174 -5.33 14.20 18.36
CA SER A 174 -5.15 15.60 18.72
C SER A 174 -6.35 16.51 18.39
N GLY A 175 -7.40 16.01 17.75
CA GLY A 175 -8.58 16.80 17.38
C GLY A 175 -8.34 17.84 16.27
N LEU A 176 -7.26 17.66 15.51
CA LEU A 176 -6.91 18.35 14.26
C LEU A 176 -7.15 17.39 13.09
#